data_AF-A0A0A1YLA5-F1
#
_entry.id   AF-A0A0A1YLA5-F1
#
_cell.length_a   1.000
_cell.length_b   1.000
_cell.length_c   1.000
_cell.angle_alpha   90.00
_cell.angle_beta   90.00
_cell.angle_gamma   90.00
#
_symmetry.space_group_name_H-M   'P 1'
#
loop_
_entity.id
_entity.type
_entity.pdbx_description
1 polymer ?
#
loop_
_entity_poly.entity_id
_entity_poly.type
_entity_poly.pdbx_seq_one_letter_code
_entity_poly.pdbx_strand_id
1 'polypeptide(L)' 'MNRDAVKTKHAEGIAFDTYVIANPTNPKEWIVFFKKDAGRSFFLVDDSEEVESFGHLDDLIAELRDLGIKTAEIHF' A
#
# COMPACT_ATOMS: atom_id res chain seq x y z
N MET A 1 -3.55 4.47 -5.95
CA MET A 1 -4.72 3.56 -5.96
C MET A 1 -5.37 3.68 -4.61
N ASN A 2 -6.61 4.15 -4.57
CA ASN A 2 -7.31 4.36 -3.30
C ASN A 2 -7.76 3.03 -2.67
N ARG A 3 -8.17 3.10 -1.41
CA ARG A 3 -8.57 1.94 -0.59
C ARG A 3 -9.68 1.12 -1.23
N ASP A 4 -10.70 1.78 -1.77
CA ASP A 4 -11.84 1.11 -2.40
C ASP A 4 -11.43 0.32 -3.64
N ALA A 5 -10.51 0.87 -4.46
CA ALA A 5 -9.97 0.16 -5.61
C ALA A 5 -9.10 -1.04 -5.19
N VAL A 6 -8.33 -0.94 -4.10
CA VAL A 6 -7.58 -2.08 -3.54
C VAL A 6 -8.55 -3.18 -3.11
N LYS A 7 -9.56 -2.83 -2.29
CA LYS A 7 -10.56 -3.79 -1.78
C LYS A 7 -11.34 -4.46 -2.91
N THR A 8 -11.77 -3.69 -3.91
CA THR A 8 -12.50 -4.21 -5.07
C THR A 8 -11.66 -5.22 -5.85
N LYS A 9 -10.41 -4.86 -6.18
CA LYS A 9 -9.51 -5.77 -6.91
C LYS A 9 -9.18 -7.02 -6.11
N HIS A 10 -9.01 -6.89 -4.79
CA HIS A 10 -8.82 -8.06 -3.93
C HIS A 10 -10.07 -8.96 -3.92
N ALA A 11 -11.27 -8.39 -3.87
CA ALA A 11 -12.52 -9.16 -3.95
C ALA A 11 -12.67 -9.90 -5.30
N GLU A 12 -12.12 -9.34 -6.38
CA GLU A 12 -12.03 -9.97 -7.70
C GLU A 12 -10.92 -11.05 -7.80
N GLY A 13 -10.16 -11.29 -6.72
CA GLY A 13 -9.08 -12.26 -6.67
C GLY A 13 -7.75 -11.78 -7.26
N ILE A 14 -7.61 -10.48 -7.54
CA ILE A 14 -6.35 -9.89 -8.00
C ILE A 14 -5.42 -9.71 -6.79
N ALA A 15 -4.28 -10.40 -6.84
CA ALA A 15 -3.21 -10.22 -5.88
C ALA A 15 -2.23 -9.13 -6.33
N PHE A 16 -1.61 -8.45 -5.35
CA PHE A 16 -0.51 -7.54 -5.55
C PHE A 16 0.66 -7.99 -4.70
N ASP A 17 1.86 -7.96 -5.26
CA ASP A 17 3.04 -7.91 -4.42
C ASP A 17 3.01 -6.55 -3.72
N THR A 18 3.00 -6.55 -2.39
CA THR A 18 2.88 -5.33 -1.60
C THR A 18 4.20 -5.05 -0.92
N TYR A 19 4.79 -3.89 -1.20
CA TYR A 19 6.01 -3.42 -0.58
C TYR A 19 5.73 -2.24 0.33
N VAL A 20 6.41 -2.20 1.45
CA VAL A 20 6.41 -1.10 2.42
C VAL A 20 7.81 -0.50 2.40
N ILE A 21 7.89 0.79 2.10
CA ILE A 21 9.16 1.50 1.96
C ILE A 21 9.13 2.79 2.77
N ALA A 22 10.30 3.31 3.14
CA ALA A 22 10.41 4.63 3.74
C ALA A 22 9.93 5.71 2.74
N ASN A 23 9.18 6.69 3.23
CA ASN A 23 8.72 7.81 2.42
C ASN A 23 9.93 8.66 1.98
N PRO A 24 10.20 8.82 0.67
CA PRO A 24 11.34 9.61 0.20
C PRO A 24 11.28 11.09 0.59
N THR A 25 10.09 11.64 0.85
CA THR A 25 9.92 13.05 1.24
C THR A 25 9.99 13.25 2.75
N ASN A 26 9.71 12.20 3.54
CA ASN A 26 9.86 12.19 4.98
C ASN A 26 10.30 10.80 5.47
N PRO A 27 11.61 10.53 5.62
CA PRO A 27 12.12 9.18 5.96
C PRO A 27 11.64 8.59 7.30
N LYS A 28 10.90 9.34 8.11
CA LYS A 28 10.27 8.86 9.34
C LYS A 28 8.90 8.22 9.09
N GLU A 29 8.36 8.36 7.90
CA GLU A 29 7.08 7.80 7.50
C GLU A 29 7.27 6.63 6.53
N TRP A 30 6.23 5.81 6.44
CA TRP A 30 6.17 4.64 5.58
C TRP A 30 5.09 4.82 4.52
N ILE A 31 5.33 4.31 3.31
CA ILE A 31 4.37 4.31 2.22
C ILE A 31 4.21 2.90 1.65
N VAL A 32 3.04 2.64 1.05
CA VAL A 32 2.70 1.34 0.46
C VAL A 32 2.80 1.40 -1.05
N PHE A 33 3.47 0.41 -1.62
CA PHE A 33 3.67 0.22 -3.05
C PHE A 33 3.13 -1.13 -3.49
N PHE A 34 2.11 -1.12 -4.34
CA PHE A 34 1.55 -2.31 -4.96
C PHE A 34 2.19 -2.54 -6.32
N LYS A 35 2.80 -3.69 -6.51
CA LYS A 35 3.30 -4.15 -7.80
C LYS A 35 2.32 -5.19 -8.37
N LYS A 36 1.91 -4.96 -9.61
CA LYS A 36 1.08 -5.88 -10.39
C LYS A 36 1.92 -6.50 -11.51
N ASP A 37 1.53 -7.70 -11.92
CA ASP A 37 2.03 -8.31 -13.15
C ASP A 37 1.87 -7.38 -14.37
N ALA A 38 2.79 -7.52 -15.33
CA ALA A 38 2.94 -6.67 -16.52
C ALA A 38 3.50 -5.25 -16.28
N GLY A 39 4.29 -5.06 -15.21
CA GLY A 39 5.12 -3.86 -15.02
C GLY A 39 4.33 -2.61 -14.60
N ARG A 40 3.09 -2.79 -14.11
CA ARG A 40 2.30 -1.69 -13.55
C ARG A 40 2.42 -1.71 -12.04
N SER A 41 2.66 -0.55 -11.47
CA SER A 41 2.73 -0.37 -10.02
C SER A 41 1.94 0.85 -9.59
N PHE A 42 1.47 0.83 -8.36
CA PHE A 42 0.62 1.87 -7.80
C PHE A 42 1.00 2.11 -6.35
N PHE A 43 1.02 3.37 -5.92
CA PHE A 43 1.03 3.68 -4.48
C PHE A 43 -0.37 3.59 -3.90
N LEU A 44 -0.47 3.34 -2.59
CA LEU A 44 -1.70 3.65 -1.86
C LEU A 44 -1.86 5.17 -1.78
N VAL A 45 -3.07 5.66 -2.06
CA VAL A 45 -3.38 7.09 -1.99
C VAL A 45 -4.62 7.33 -1.13
N ASP A 46 -4.69 8.53 -0.56
CA ASP A 46 -5.83 9.01 0.20
C ASP A 46 -6.96 9.52 -0.71
N ASP A 47 -8.00 10.12 -0.10
CA ASP A 47 -9.15 10.67 -0.83
C ASP A 47 -8.82 11.93 -1.64
N SER A 48 -7.68 12.57 -1.36
CA SER A 48 -7.15 13.73 -2.11
C SER A 48 -6.21 13.30 -3.25
N GLU A 49 -6.10 11.99 -3.50
CA GLU A 49 -5.16 11.38 -4.45
C GLU A 49 -3.68 11.56 -4.10
N GLU A 50 -3.37 11.97 -2.86
CA GLU A 50 -2.01 12.09 -2.37
C GLU A 50 -1.51 10.74 -1.84
N VAL A 51 -0.19 10.51 -1.91
CA VAL A 51 0.40 9.26 -1.42
C VAL A 51 0.16 9.16 0.08
N GLU A 52 -0.54 8.11 0.48
CA GLU A 52 -0.83 7.86 1.89
C GLU A 52 0.48 7.48 2.61
N SER A 53 0.80 8.21 3.69
CA SER A 53 1.98 7.99 4.50
C SER A 53 1.62 7.73 5.96
N PHE A 54 2.42 6.88 6.61
CA PHE A 54 2.15 6.41 7.97
C PHE A 54 3.35 6.70 8.87
N GLY A 55 3.15 7.40 9.98
CA GLY A 55 4.22 7.69 10.94
C GLY A 55 4.70 6.45 11.71
N HIS A 56 3.84 5.44 11.86
CA HIS A 56 4.14 4.20 12.55
C HIS A 56 3.81 2.99 11.67
N LEU A 57 4.68 1.98 11.73
CA LEU A 57 4.50 0.75 10.98
C LEU A 57 3.27 -0.04 11.46
N ASP A 58 2.92 0.06 12.75
CA ASP A 58 1.75 -0.61 13.32
C ASP A 58 0.44 -0.11 12.70
N ASP A 59 0.32 1.20 12.46
CA ASP A 59 -0.84 1.81 11.81
C ASP A 59 -0.94 1.35 10.35
N LEU A 60 0.20 1.28 9.65
CA LEU A 60 0.26 0.77 8.28
C LEU A 60 -0.15 -0.71 8.21
N ILE A 61 0.30 -1.55 9.14
CA ILE A 61 -0.08 -2.96 9.19
C ILE A 61 -1.58 -3.12 9.44
N ALA A 62 -2.16 -2.30 10.31
CA ALA A 62 -3.61 -2.29 10.54
C ALA A 62 -4.36 -1.95 9.25
N GLU A 63 -3.91 -0.93 8.52
CA GLU A 63 -4.48 -0.56 7.21
C GLU A 63 -4.37 -1.72 6.20
N LEU A 64 -3.19 -2.34 6.04
CA LEU A 64 -3.00 -3.45 5.11
C LEU A 64 -3.95 -4.62 5.41
N ARG A 65 -4.15 -4.94 6.69
CA ARG A 65 -5.09 -5.98 7.12
C ARG A 65 -6.52 -5.63 6.73
N ASP A 66 -6.93 -4.38 6.93
CA ASP A 66 -8.28 -3.91 6.62
C ASP A 66 -8.54 -3.84 5.09
N LEU A 67 -7.47 -3.67 4.30
CA LEU A 67 -7.47 -3.81 2.85
C LEU A 67 -7.50 -5.28 2.36
N GLY A 68 -7.37 -6.24 3.27
CA GLY A 68 -7.33 -7.67 2.98
C GLY A 68 -5.96 -8.18 2.50
N ILE A 69 -4.93 -7.34 2.51
CA ILE A 69 -3.58 -7.72 2.09
C ILE A 69 -3.00 -8.74 3.06
N LYS A 70 -2.58 -9.90 2.53
CA LYS A 70 -2.11 -11.03 3.32
C LYS A 70 -0.60 -11.03 3.57
N THR A 71 0.16 -10.42 2.66
CA THR A 71 1.62 -10.44 2.67
C THR A 71 2.13 -9.09 2.21
N ALA A 72 3.12 -8.56 2.94
CA ALA A 72 3.86 -7.38 2.52
C ALA A 72 5.34 -7.55 2.87
N GLU A 73 6.22 -7.02 2.02
CA GLU A 73 7.66 -7.00 2.25
C GLU A 73 8.08 -5.60 2.67
N ILE A 74 8.93 -5.51 3.70
CA ILE A 74 9.50 -4.23 4.13
C ILE A 74 10.88 -4.09 3.49
N HIS A 75 11.09 -2.98 2.79
CA HIS A 75 12.38 -2.64 2.17
C HIS A 75 12.95 -1.40 2.87
N PHE A 76 14.21 -1.50 3.30
CA PHE A 76 14.96 -0.48 4.02
C PHE A 76 15.94 0.26 3.12
#